data_AF-A0A534AEK1-F1
#
_entry.id   AF-A0A534AEK1-F1
#
_cell.length_a   1.000
_cell.length_b   1.000
_cell.length_c   1.000
_cell.angle_alpha   90.00
_cell.angle_beta   90.00
_cell.angle_gamma   90.00
#
_symmetry.space_group_name_H-M   'P 1'
#
loop_
_entity.id
_entity.type
_entity.pdbx_description
1 polymer ?
#
loop_
_entity_poly.entity_id
_entity_poly.type
_entity_poly.pdbx_seq_one_letter_code
_entity_poly.pdbx_strand_id
1 'polypeptide(L)'
;NWFRKGEDGKFLWPGFGDNLRVLEWIIGRCNGAEDALHTPIGNLPHAGDLNLAGLDLPRAKLEALLHIDIDAWIAEYEGIGEYLASYGAHMPQALLREHARISGQLAESEAETQAVGTP
;
A
#
# COMPACT_ATOMS: atom_id res chain seq x y z
N ASN A 1 -5.29 -4.34 2.94
CA ASN A 1 -5.90 -5.51 2.26
C ASN A 1 -5.89 -6.69 3.23
N TRP A 2 -7.05 -7.13 3.74
CA TRP A 2 -7.15 -8.25 4.70
C TRP A 2 -6.83 -9.62 4.10
N PHE A 3 -6.83 -9.72 2.77
CA PHE A 3 -6.78 -10.98 2.05
C PHE A 3 -5.41 -11.25 1.40
N ARG A 4 -4.39 -10.44 1.74
CA ARG A 4 -3.03 -10.67 1.23
C ARG A 4 -2.53 -12.04 1.68
N LYS A 5 -1.99 -12.80 0.74
CA LYS A 5 -1.44 -14.13 0.98
C LYS A 5 0.09 -14.09 0.89
N GLY A 6 0.75 -14.94 1.67
CA GLY A 6 2.17 -15.21 1.52
C GLY A 6 2.44 -16.20 0.39
N GLU A 7 3.71 -16.49 0.17
CA GLU A 7 4.17 -17.48 -0.83
C GLU A 7 3.62 -18.89 -0.55
N ASP A 8 3.32 -19.20 0.71
CA ASP A 8 2.71 -20.46 1.15
C ASP A 8 1.18 -20.52 0.89
N GLY A 9 0.61 -19.47 0.28
CA GLY A 9 -0.82 -19.35 -0.02
C GLY A 9 -1.70 -19.06 1.20
N LYS A 10 -1.12 -18.92 2.40
CA LYS A 10 -1.86 -18.61 3.62
C LYS A 10 -2.04 -17.10 3.76
N PHE A 11 -3.11 -16.70 4.42
CA PHE A 11 -3.34 -15.29 4.74
C PHE A 11 -2.25 -14.77 5.68
N LEU A 12 -1.74 -13.59 5.36
CA LEU A 12 -0.76 -12.88 6.20
C LEU A 12 -1.44 -12.22 7.40
N TRP A 13 -2.69 -11.78 7.25
CA TRP A 13 -3.48 -11.17 8.31
C TRP A 13 -4.57 -12.14 8.81
N PRO A 14 -4.77 -12.29 10.14
CA PRO A 14 -5.77 -13.20 10.70
C PRO A 14 -7.22 -12.83 10.34
N GLY A 15 -7.51 -11.54 10.13
CA GLY A 15 -8.83 -11.06 9.73
C GLY A 15 -9.86 -11.01 10.87
N PHE A 16 -11.14 -11.02 10.51
CA PHE A 16 -12.27 -11.00 11.46
C PHE A 16 -12.17 -9.88 12.50
N GLY A 17 -12.22 -10.22 13.80
CA GLY A 17 -12.14 -9.27 14.90
C GLY A 17 -10.81 -8.52 14.97
N ASP A 18 -9.72 -9.12 14.47
CA ASP A 18 -8.40 -8.46 14.48
C ASP A 18 -8.34 -7.27 13.51
N ASN A 19 -9.26 -7.16 12.55
CA ASN A 19 -9.37 -5.96 11.72
C ASN A 19 -9.59 -4.68 12.53
N LEU A 20 -10.14 -4.79 13.75
CA LEU A 20 -10.28 -3.64 14.67
C LEU A 20 -8.93 -2.97 14.97
N ARG A 21 -7.81 -3.70 14.96
CA ARG A 21 -6.46 -3.15 15.22
C ARG A 21 -6.01 -2.17 14.13
N VAL A 22 -6.43 -2.41 12.89
CA VAL A 22 -6.14 -1.49 11.78
C VAL A 22 -7.15 -0.34 11.76
N LEU A 23 -8.40 -0.56 12.19
CA LEU A 23 -9.36 0.53 12.38
C LEU A 23 -8.93 1.47 13.53
N GLU A 24 -8.36 0.91 14.61
CA GLU A 24 -7.73 1.68 15.70
C GLU A 24 -6.64 2.61 15.15
N TRP A 25 -5.74 2.09 14.32
CA TRP A 25 -4.73 2.91 13.65
C TRP A 25 -5.35 3.99 12.74
N ILE A 26 -6.37 3.67 11.94
CA ILE A 26 -7.06 4.66 11.10
C ILE A 26 -7.66 5.79 11.94
N ILE A 27 -8.28 5.47 13.07
CA ILE A 27 -8.84 6.47 14.00
C ILE A 27 -7.70 7.31 14.59
N GLY A 28 -6.60 6.68 15.00
CA GLY A 28 -5.40 7.38 15.47
C GLY A 28 -4.85 8.38 14.45
N ARG A 29 -4.78 7.99 13.17
CA ARG A 29 -4.40 8.87 12.05
C ARG A 29 -5.34 10.06 11.90
N CYS A 30 -6.65 9.84 11.91
CA CYS A 30 -7.65 10.92 11.81
C CYS A 30 -7.55 11.92 12.96
N ASN A 31 -7.14 11.46 14.15
CA ASN A 31 -6.96 12.30 15.34
C ASN A 31 -5.56 12.92 15.44
N GLY A 32 -4.65 12.64 14.50
CA GLY A 32 -3.26 13.11 14.54
C GLY A 32 -2.41 12.46 15.63
N ALA A 33 -2.83 11.31 16.15
CA ALA A 33 -2.13 10.57 17.20
C ALA A 33 -1.12 9.55 16.66
N GLU A 34 -1.22 9.17 15.38
CA GLU A 34 -0.38 8.17 14.74
C GLU A 34 0.34 8.76 13.52
N ASP A 35 1.57 8.32 13.27
CA ASP A 35 2.31 8.64 12.05
C ASP A 35 2.05 7.61 10.94
N ALA A 36 2.62 7.82 9.75
CA ALA A 36 2.58 6.86 8.66
C ALA A 36 3.81 6.97 7.77
N LEU A 37 4.21 5.82 7.23
CA LEU A 37 5.13 5.77 6.12
C LEU A 37 4.44 6.31 4.86
N HIS A 38 4.97 7.40 4.33
CA HIS A 38 4.52 7.97 3.07
C HIS A 38 5.00 7.13 1.89
N THR A 39 4.08 6.74 1.02
CA THR A 39 4.35 5.95 -0.18
C THR A 39 3.60 6.54 -1.37
N PRO A 40 4.00 6.23 -2.62
CA PRO A 40 3.30 6.72 -3.81
C PRO A 40 1.80 6.40 -3.82
N ILE A 41 1.42 5.25 -3.26
CA ILE A 41 0.04 4.75 -3.20
C ILE A 41 -0.71 5.18 -1.93
N GLY A 42 -0.11 6.08 -1.14
CA GLY A 42 -0.70 6.63 0.07
C GLY A 42 0.09 6.30 1.34
N ASN A 43 -0.59 6.35 2.48
CA ASN A 43 0.02 6.24 3.80
C ASN A 43 -0.12 4.82 4.34
N LEU A 44 1.00 4.21 4.72
CA LEU A 44 1.04 2.90 5.39
C LEU A 44 1.40 3.05 6.87
N PRO A 45 0.91 2.17 7.76
CA PRO A 45 1.42 2.12 9.13
C PRO A 45 2.88 1.68 9.12
N HIS A 46 3.68 2.19 10.05
CA HIS A 46 4.93 1.56 10.38
C HIS A 46 4.68 0.23 11.07
N ALA A 47 5.67 -0.65 11.06
CA ALA A 47 5.56 -1.96 11.70
C ALA A 47 5.34 -1.90 13.23
N GLY A 48 5.51 -0.73 13.86
CA GLY A 48 5.23 -0.49 15.28
C GLY A 48 3.88 0.14 15.58
N ASP A 49 3.17 0.67 14.56
CA ASP A 49 1.97 1.50 14.76
C ASP A 49 0.71 0.64 14.97
N LEU A 50 0.77 -0.65 14.62
CA LEU A 50 -0.35 -1.57 14.83
C LEU A 50 -0.23 -2.25 16.19
N ASN A 51 -1.34 -2.29 16.94
CA ASN A 51 -1.42 -3.09 18.15
C ASN A 51 -1.42 -4.58 17.79
N LEU A 52 -0.28 -5.25 17.99
CA LEU A 52 -0.12 -6.69 17.74
C LEU A 52 -0.14 -7.54 19.01
N ALA A 53 -0.52 -6.97 20.16
CA ALA A 53 -0.56 -7.71 21.41
C ALA A 53 -1.53 -8.89 21.33
N GLY A 54 -1.03 -10.08 21.68
CA GLY A 54 -1.78 -11.33 21.64
C GLY A 54 -1.92 -11.96 20.25
N LEU A 55 -1.31 -11.40 19.20
CA LEU A 55 -1.24 -12.02 17.88
C LEU A 55 0.03 -12.85 17.71
N ASP A 56 -0.13 -14.08 17.23
CA ASP A 56 0.99 -14.88 16.71
C ASP A 56 1.29 -14.46 15.27
N LEU A 57 1.84 -13.25 15.12
CA LEU A 57 2.22 -12.67 13.83
C LEU A 57 3.75 -12.44 13.80
N PRO A 58 4.52 -13.33 13.15
CA PRO A 58 5.95 -13.16 12.99
C PRO A 58 6.29 -11.85 12.27
N ARG A 59 7.41 -11.22 12.66
CA ARG A 59 7.91 -9.97 12.06
C ARG A 59 8.00 -10.04 10.53
N ALA A 60 8.48 -11.15 9.99
CA ALA A 60 8.56 -11.36 8.53
C ALA A 60 7.19 -11.32 7.83
N LYS A 61 6.12 -11.83 8.47
CA LYS A 61 4.76 -11.74 7.91
C LYS A 61 4.24 -10.31 7.94
N LEU A 62 4.54 -9.55 9.00
CA LEU A 62 4.19 -8.15 9.10
C LEU A 62 4.92 -7.31 8.04
N GLU A 63 6.22 -7.54 7.86
CA GLU A 63 7.02 -6.88 6.83
C GLU A 63 6.46 -7.22 5.43
N ALA A 64 6.19 -8.49 5.14
CA ALA A 64 5.54 -8.88 3.90
C ALA A 64 4.13 -8.26 3.73
N LEU A 65 3.38 -8.10 4.82
CA LEU A 65 2.04 -7.50 4.78
C LEU A 65 2.10 -6.02 4.40
N LEU A 66 3.11 -5.29 4.91
CA LEU A 66 3.31 -3.85 4.71
C LEU A 66 4.20 -3.52 3.51
N HIS A 67 4.85 -4.51 2.91
CA HIS A 67 5.72 -4.33 1.77
C HIS A 67 4.95 -3.86 0.52
N ILE A 68 5.53 -2.88 -0.18
CA ILE A 68 5.07 -2.42 -1.50
C ILE A 68 6.06 -2.93 -2.55
N ASP A 69 5.54 -3.69 -3.49
CA ASP A 69 6.26 -4.08 -4.70
C ASP A 69 6.06 -2.98 -5.75
N ILE A 70 7.09 -2.16 -5.98
CA ILE A 70 7.01 -0.98 -6.86
C ILE A 70 6.72 -1.39 -8.30
N ASP A 71 7.41 -2.42 -8.80
CA ASP A 71 7.26 -2.90 -10.18
C ASP A 71 5.84 -3.43 -10.41
N ALA A 72 5.30 -4.20 -9.45
CA ALA A 72 3.93 -4.67 -9.52
C ALA A 72 2.91 -3.52 -9.49
N TRP A 73 3.16 -2.46 -8.71
CA TRP A 73 2.29 -1.29 -8.67
C TRP A 73 2.37 -0.42 -9.92
N ILE A 74 3.53 -0.34 -10.58
CA ILE A 74 3.67 0.31 -11.88
C ILE A 74 2.78 -0.40 -12.90
N ALA A 75 2.90 -1.73 -13.01
CA ALA A 75 2.07 -2.53 -13.91
C ALA A 75 0.56 -2.41 -13.60
N GLU A 76 0.19 -2.40 -12.32
CA GLU A 76 -1.21 -2.18 -11.91
C GLU A 76 -1.71 -0.79 -12.32
N TYR A 77 -0.87 0.26 -12.15
CA TYR A 77 -1.25 1.62 -12.53
C TYR A 77 -1.35 1.81 -14.05
N GLU A 78 -0.58 1.09 -14.86
CA GLU A 78 -0.80 1.04 -16.31
C GLU A 78 -2.21 0.53 -16.62
N GLY A 79 -2.62 -0.59 -16.02
CA GLY A 79 -3.96 -1.15 -16.16
C GLY A 79 -5.07 -0.22 -15.67
N ILE A 80 -4.87 0.48 -14.54
CA ILE A 80 -5.80 1.53 -14.08
C ILE A 80 -5.90 2.65 -15.12
N GLY A 81 -4.79 3.05 -15.72
CA GLY A 81 -4.76 4.07 -16.78
C GLY A 81 -5.62 3.67 -17.98
N GLU A 82 -5.49 2.44 -18.45
CA GLU A 82 -6.33 1.88 -19.52
C GLU A 82 -7.82 1.85 -19.13
N TYR A 83 -8.12 1.44 -17.90
CA TYR A 83 -9.48 1.42 -17.38
C TYR A 83 -10.10 2.83 -17.33
N LEU A 84 -9.37 3.83 -16.84
CA LEU A 84 -9.82 5.22 -16.82
C LEU A 84 -10.02 5.77 -18.24
N ALA A 85 -9.12 5.45 -19.17
CA ALA A 85 -9.23 5.85 -20.57
C ALA A 85 -10.49 5.26 -21.25
N SER A 86 -10.95 4.08 -20.83
CA SER A 86 -12.16 3.45 -21.38
C SER A 86 -13.44 4.28 -21.22
N TYR A 87 -13.47 5.21 -20.27
CA TYR A 87 -14.60 6.13 -20.05
C TYR A 87 -14.64 7.30 -21.05
N GLY A 88 -13.58 7.50 -21.82
CA GLY A 88 -13.48 8.52 -22.87
C GLY A 88 -13.84 9.92 -22.39
N ALA A 89 -14.75 10.59 -23.10
CA ALA A 89 -15.13 11.98 -22.82
C ALA A 89 -15.80 12.19 -21.45
N HIS A 90 -16.32 11.13 -20.82
CA HIS A 90 -16.97 11.24 -19.52
C HIS A 90 -16.00 11.17 -18.34
N MET A 91 -14.71 10.89 -18.59
CA MET A 91 -13.72 10.69 -17.54
C MET A 91 -13.39 11.99 -16.80
N PRO A 92 -13.63 12.09 -15.47
CA PRO A 92 -13.17 13.23 -14.70
C PRO A 92 -11.67 13.50 -14.82
N GLN A 93 -11.32 14.71 -15.27
CA GLN A 93 -9.92 15.16 -15.38
C GLN A 93 -9.15 15.13 -14.05
N ALA A 94 -9.86 15.25 -12.91
CA ALA A 94 -9.24 15.13 -11.59
C ALA A 94 -8.65 13.73 -11.34
N LEU A 95 -9.33 12.67 -11.80
CA LEU A 95 -8.85 11.29 -11.64
C LEU A 95 -7.67 11.00 -12.57
N LEU A 96 -7.67 11.54 -13.79
CA LEU A 96 -6.52 11.43 -14.70
C LEU A 96 -5.28 12.15 -14.15
N ARG A 97 -5.46 13.32 -13.52
CA ARG A 97 -4.35 14.01 -12.85
C ARG A 97 -3.81 13.23 -11.66
N GLU A 98 -4.69 12.62 -10.88
CA GLU A 98 -4.27 11.82 -9.73
C GLU A 98 -3.52 10.56 -10.16
N HIS A 99 -4.02 9.89 -11.21
CA HIS A 99 -3.32 8.77 -11.84
C HIS A 99 -1.92 9.17 -12.29
N ALA A 100 -1.79 10.26 -13.07
CA ALA A 100 -0.49 10.74 -13.54
C ALA A 100 0.46 11.13 -12.38
N ARG A 101 -0.08 11.73 -11.31
CA ARG A 101 0.69 12.08 -10.10
C ARG A 101 1.29 10.84 -9.45
N ILE A 102 0.48 9.79 -9.25
CA ILE A 102 0.94 8.56 -8.60
C ILE A 102 1.88 7.77 -9.52
N SER A 103 1.60 7.68 -10.82
CA SER A 103 2.50 7.07 -11.80
C SER A 103 3.89 7.73 -11.80
N GLY A 104 3.96 9.06 -11.69
CA GLY A 104 5.23 9.77 -11.55
C GLY A 104 5.99 9.40 -10.28
N GLN A 105 5.30 9.36 -9.14
CA GLN A 105 5.92 8.98 -7.85
C GLN A 105 6.39 7.52 -7.81
N LEU A 106 5.68 6.62 -8.49
CA LEU A 106 6.09 5.21 -8.63
C LEU A 106 7.36 5.10 -9.47
N ALA A 107 7.45 5.82 -10.59
CA ALA A 107 8.65 5.83 -11.44
C ALA A 107 9.87 6.44 -10.72
N GLU A 108 9.67 7.48 -9.91
CA GLU A 108 10.73 8.03 -9.04
C GLU A 108 11.22 6.98 -8.02
N SER A 109 10.29 6.27 -7.37
CA SER A 109 10.61 5.22 -6.38
C SER A 109 11.34 4.02 -7.01
N GLU A 110 11.01 3.67 -8.25
CA GLU A 110 11.69 2.64 -9.02
C GLU A 110 13.15 3.04 -9.28
N ALA A 111 13.36 4.28 -9.75
CA ALA A 111 14.70 4.81 -10.02
C ALA A 111 15.58 4.87 -8.76
N GLU A 112 15.01 5.24 -7.62
CA GLU A 112 15.72 5.22 -6.32
C GLU A 112 16.09 3.80 -5.90
N THR A 113 15.19 2.83 -6.06
CA THR A 113 15.44 1.42 -5.74
C THR A 113 16.57 0.84 -6.60
N GLN A 114 16.60 1.17 -7.90
CA GLN A 114 17.65 0.74 -8.82
C GLN A 114 19.00 1.42 -8.54
N ALA A 115 18.99 2.70 -8.12
CA ALA A 115 20.21 3.43 -7.76
C ALA A 115 20.88 2.89 -6.49
N VAL A 116 20.10 2.43 -5.51
CA VAL A 116 20.60 1.79 -4.28
C VAL A 116 21.08 0.35 -4.52
N GLY A 117 20.57 -0.33 -5.55
CA GLY A 117 20.92 -1.69 -5.93
C GLY A 117 22.20 -1.87 -6.76
N THR A 118 22.95 -0.80 -7.05
CA THR A 118 24.22 -0.87 -7.79
C THR A 118 25.41 -0.99 -6.81
N PRO A 119 26.19 -2.10 -6.82
CA PRO A 119 27.38 -2.24 -5.98
C PRO A 119 28.53 -1.31 -6.39
#